data_AF-A0A4Y8ZRS7-F1
#
_entry.id   AF-A0A4Y8ZRS7-F1
#
_cell.length_a   1.000
_cell.length_b   1.000
_cell.length_c   1.000
_cell.angle_alpha   90.00
_cell.angle_beta   90.00
_cell.angle_gamma   90.00
#
_symmetry.space_group_name_H-M   'P 1'
#
loop_
_entity.id
_entity.type
_entity.pdbx_description
1 polymer ?
#
loop_
_entity_poly.entity_id
_entity_poly.type
_entity_poly.pdbx_seq_one_letter_code
_entity_poly.pdbx_strand_id
1 'polypeptide(L)' 'MSSATYRLTRIHRRVDDAILREMSRRLPDSLRLLRLKKLRLAVKDRLASLMRKPRAS' A
#
# COMPACT_ATOMS: atom_id res chain seq x y z
N MET A 1 5.32 -14.79 -13.58
CA MET A 1 4.95 -13.71 -12.63
C MET A 1 5.88 -13.77 -11.43
N SER A 2 6.55 -12.67 -11.08
CA SER A 2 7.58 -12.67 -10.03
C SER A 2 6.95 -12.75 -8.63
N SER A 3 7.48 -13.59 -7.73
CA SER A 3 6.98 -13.74 -6.34
C SER A 3 6.91 -12.40 -5.58
N ALA A 4 7.80 -11.46 -5.91
CA ALA A 4 7.84 -10.12 -5.36
C ALA A 4 6.59 -9.29 -5.71
N THR A 5 6.13 -9.30 -6.98
CA THR A 5 4.93 -8.54 -7.37
C THR A 5 3.67 -9.12 -6.75
N TYR A 6 3.56 -10.44 -6.61
CA TYR A 6 2.42 -11.08 -5.96
C TYR A 6 2.28 -10.72 -4.48
N ARG A 7 3.38 -10.81 -3.71
CA ARG A 7 3.40 -10.42 -2.29
C ARG A 7 2.99 -8.96 -2.11
N LEU A 8 3.43 -8.11 -3.02
CA LEU A 8 3.24 -6.68 -2.91
C LEU A 8 1.81 -6.26 -3.33
N THR A 9 1.21 -6.92 -4.32
CA THR A 9 -0.23 -6.80 -4.63
C THR A 9 -1.11 -7.25 -3.45
N ARG A 10 -0.72 -8.33 -2.73
CA ARG A 10 -1.43 -8.75 -1.51
C ARG A 10 -1.37 -7.70 -0.41
N ILE A 11 -0.22 -7.06 -0.20
CA ILE A 11 -0.07 -5.98 0.78
C ILE A 11 -0.92 -4.78 0.37
N HIS A 12 -0.89 -4.40 -0.92
CA HIS A 12 -1.70 -3.30 -1.46
C HIS A 12 -3.20 -3.51 -1.21
N ARG A 13 -3.73 -4.70 -1.55
CA ARG A 13 -5.14 -5.04 -1.28
C ARG A 13 -5.48 -4.95 0.19
N ARG A 14 -4.62 -5.46 1.08
CA ARG A 14 -4.88 -5.42 2.53
C ARG A 14 -4.99 -4.00 3.07
N VAL A 15 -4.18 -3.07 2.53
CA VAL A 15 -4.22 -1.65 2.92
C VAL A 15 -5.46 -0.96 2.37
N ASP A 16 -5.82 -1.19 1.10
CA ASP A 16 -7.04 -0.63 0.52
C ASP A 16 -8.30 -1.15 1.22
N ASP A 17 -8.37 -2.44 1.53
CA ASP A 17 -9.49 -3.01 2.28
C ASP A 17 -9.59 -2.41 3.68
N ALA A 18 -8.46 -2.08 4.33
CA ALA A 18 -8.48 -1.41 5.62
C ALA A 18 -8.99 0.03 5.51
N ILE A 19 -8.67 0.74 4.42
CA ILE A 19 -9.19 2.08 4.12
C ILE A 19 -10.70 2.02 3.90
N LEU A 20 -11.17 1.08 3.07
CA LEU A 20 -12.60 0.90 2.78
C LEU A 20 -13.39 0.55 4.04
N ARG A 21 -12.87 -0.38 4.87
CA ARG A 21 -13.49 -0.72 6.15
C ARG A 21 -13.53 0.46 7.12
N GLU A 22 -12.49 1.29 7.17
CA GLU A 22 -12.47 2.47 8.04
C GLU A 22 -13.42 3.55 7.53
N MET A 23 -13.51 3.77 6.21
CA MET A 23 -14.47 4.70 5.59
C MET A 23 -15.92 4.24 5.75
N SER A 24 -16.17 2.93 5.77
CA SER A 24 -17.52 2.38 5.96
C SER A 24 -18.00 2.41 7.42
N ARG A 25 -17.17 2.87 8.37
CA ARG A 25 -17.58 3.04 9.77
C ARG A 25 -18.48 4.26 9.93
N ARG A 26 -19.44 4.17 10.86
CA ARG A 26 -20.31 5.28 11.26
C ARG A 26 -19.54 6.52 11.74
N LEU A 27 -18.37 6.31 12.36
CA LEU A 27 -17.45 7.35 12.77
C LEU A 27 -16.05 6.98 12.27
N PRO A 28 -15.66 7.44 11.07
CA PRO A 28 -14.35 7.14 10.51
C PRO A 28 -13.26 7.92 11.26
N ASP A 29 -12.22 7.21 11.71
CA ASP A 29 -11.06 7.85 12.30
C ASP A 29 -10.17 8.44 11.19
N SER A 30 -10.19 9.77 11.11
CA SER A 30 -9.45 10.53 10.09
C SER A 30 -7.92 10.42 10.25
N LEU A 31 -7.41 10.31 11.48
CA LEU A 31 -5.99 10.08 11.75
C LEU A 31 -5.57 8.67 11.32
N ARG A 32 -6.43 7.68 11.56
CA ARG A 32 -6.23 6.30 11.12
C ARG A 32 -6.25 6.19 9.59
N LEU A 33 -7.18 6.89 8.94
CA LEU A 33 -7.22 7.02 7.48
C LEU A 33 -5.96 7.68 6.91
N LEU A 34 -5.48 8.76 7.53
CA LEU A 34 -4.25 9.44 7.11
C LEU A 34 -3.03 8.51 7.24
N ARG A 35 -2.93 7.74 8.33
CA ARG A 35 -1.89 6.72 8.52
C ARG A 35 -1.96 5.61 7.47
N LEU A 36 -3.16 5.11 7.16
CA LEU A 36 -3.35 4.10 6.12
C LEU A 36 -2.97 4.63 4.72
N LYS A 37 -3.32 5.88 4.40
CA LYS A 37 -2.91 6.53 3.14
C LYS A 37 -1.39 6.73 3.06
N LYS A 38 -0.73 7.14 4.15
CA LYS A 38 0.74 7.23 4.21
C LYS A 38 1.40 5.87 4.01
N LEU A 39 0.84 4.82 4.61
CA LEU A 39 1.35 3.46 4.43
C LEU A 39 1.22 3.00 2.97
N ARG A 40 0.10 3.31 2.32
CA ARG A 40 -0.09 3.05 0.88
C ARG A 40 0.93 3.81 0.02
N LEU A 41 1.21 5.07 0.35
CA LEU A 41 2.21 5.88 -0.35
C LEU A 41 3.60 5.27 -0.22
N ALA A 42 4.03 4.93 1.00
CA ALA A 42 5.32 4.29 1.25
C ALA A 42 5.48 2.95 0.51
N VAL A 43 4.41 2.15 0.40
CA VAL A 43 4.42 0.90 -0.39
C VAL A 43 4.59 1.19 -1.89
N LYS A 44 3.90 2.21 -2.42
CA LYS A 44 4.07 2.66 -3.81
C LYS A 44 5.46 3.19 -4.08
N ASP A 45 6.03 3.98 -3.17
CA ASP A 45 7.38 4.53 -3.30
C ASP A 45 8.42 3.40 -3.29
N ARG A 46 8.24 2.40 -2.44
CA ARG A 46 9.10 1.22 -2.42
C ARG A 46 8.98 0.38 -3.69
N LEU A 47 7.78 0.26 -4.25
CA LEU A 47 7.53 -0.35 -5.56
C LEU A 47 8.27 0.41 -6.66
N ALA A 48 8.08 1.73 -6.71
CA ALA A 48 8.70 2.60 -7.69
C ALA A 48 10.22 2.52 -7.58
N SER A 49 10.78 2.50 -6.37
CA SER A 49 12.21 2.32 -6.13
C SER A 49 12.72 0.95 -6.61
N LEU A 50 11.98 -0.13 -6.34
CA LEU A 50 12.33 -1.48 -6.81
C LEU A 50 12.24 -1.61 -8.33
N MET A 51 11.29 -0.92 -8.97
CA MET A 51 11.13 -0.90 -10.43
C MET A 51 12.12 0.06 -11.12
N ARG A 52 12.50 1.15 -10.43
CA ARG A 52 13.39 2.19 -10.94
C ARG A 52 14.86 1.89 -10.70
N LYS A 53 15.21 0.98 -9.78
CA LYS A 53 16.57 0.44 -9.71
C LYS A 53 16.83 -0.32 -11.01
N PRO A 54 17.66 0.20 -11.95
CA PRO A 54 18.15 -0.65 -13.01
C PRO A 54 18.94 -1.74 -12.32
N ARG A 55 18.91 -2.96 -12.85
CA ARG A 55 19.93 -3.95 -12.52
C ARG A 55 21.27 -3.36 -12.97
N ALA A 56 21.90 -2.59 -12.09
CA ALA A 56 23.32 -2.28 -12.19
C ALA A 56 24.02 -3.60 -11.85
N SER A 57 24.27 -4.36 -12.91
CA SER A 57 25.32 -5.37 -12.99
C SER A 57 26.54 -4.71 -13.61
#